data_AF-A0A9D6QY08-F1
#
_entry.id   AF-A0A9D6QY08-F1
#
_cell.length_a   1.000
_cell.length_b   1.000
_cell.length_c   1.000
_cell.angle_alpha   90.00
_cell.angle_beta   90.00
_cell.angle_gamma   90.00
#
_symmetry.space_group_name_H-M   'P 1'
#
loop_
_entity.id
_entity.type
_entity.pdbx_description
1 polymer ?
#
loop_
_entity_poly.entity_id
_entity_poly.type
_entity_poly.pdbx_seq_one_letter_code
_entity_poly.pdbx_strand_id
1 'polypeptide(L)'
;MQAFDQIADKVRENFQAKNAARDGALAVSRELIRLCALSIRATHRAEVAEAAQLLAQARGLAAKMKQHVAAYPDLYFTGYVQDALKELAEAHLVHAIINDQPIPDP
;
A
#
# COMPACT_ATOMS: atom_id res chain seq x y z
N MET A 1 10.83 -37.85 18.70
CA MET A 1 10.53 -37.56 17.28
C MET A 1 9.27 -36.71 17.13
N GLN A 2 8.10 -37.15 17.61
CA GLN A 2 6.82 -36.41 17.48
C GLN A 2 6.83 -34.94 17.91
N ALA A 3 7.52 -34.57 18.99
CA ALA A 3 7.62 -33.17 19.42
C ALA A 3 8.39 -32.28 18.42
N PHE A 4 9.41 -32.83 17.75
CA PHE A 4 10.14 -32.12 16.70
C PHE A 4 9.29 -31.95 15.44
N ASP A 5 8.51 -32.98 15.08
CA ASP A 5 7.61 -32.93 13.93
C ASP A 5 6.54 -31.83 14.12
N GLN A 6 5.93 -31.74 15.31
CA GLN A 6 4.97 -30.68 15.65
C GLN A 6 5.57 -29.28 15.62
N ILE A 7 6.81 -29.11 16.09
CA ILE A 7 7.51 -27.82 16.01
C ILE A 7 7.78 -27.46 14.54
N ALA A 8 8.24 -28.42 13.73
CA ALA A 8 8.51 -28.21 12.31
C ALA A 8 7.25 -27.81 11.54
N ASP A 9 6.10 -28.42 11.84
CA ASP A 9 4.82 -28.09 11.20
C ASP A 9 4.35 -26.68 11.56
N LYS A 10 4.41 -26.29 12.85
CA LYS A 10 4.10 -24.92 13.29
C LYS A 10 4.98 -23.87 12.61
N VAL A 11 6.28 -24.16 12.48
CA VAL A 11 7.21 -23.27 11.79
C VAL A 11 6.84 -23.14 10.31
N ARG A 12 6.52 -24.26 9.64
CA ARG A 12 6.11 -24.26 8.23
C ARG A 12 4.84 -23.44 8.01
N GLU A 13 3.81 -23.64 8.84
CA GLU A 13 2.55 -22.88 8.76
C GLU A 13 2.79 -21.37 8.94
N ASN A 14 3.65 -20.98 9.88
CA ASN A 14 4.00 -19.57 10.09
C ASN A 14 4.68 -18.97 8.85
N PHE A 15 5.68 -19.66 8.28
CA PHE A 15 6.37 -19.20 7.07
C PHE A 15 5.43 -19.12 5.86
N GLN A 16 4.51 -20.07 5.70
CA GLN A 16 3.52 -20.04 4.63
C GLN A 16 2.59 -18.85 4.76
N ALA A 17 2.06 -18.59 5.96
CA ALA A 17 1.20 -17.43 6.23
C ALA A 17 1.93 -16.11 5.94
N LYS A 18 3.18 -15.99 6.40
CA LYS A 18 4.01 -14.81 6.15
C LYS A 18 4.34 -14.62 4.67
N ASN A 19 4.64 -15.70 3.96
CA ASN A 19 4.92 -15.63 2.52
C ASN A 19 3.68 -15.18 1.73
N ALA A 20 2.50 -15.71 2.08
CA ALA A 20 1.23 -15.26 1.50
C ALA A 20 0.98 -13.76 1.78
N ALA A 21 1.25 -13.30 3.01
CA ALA A 21 1.13 -11.88 3.37
C ALA A 21 2.08 -10.98 2.57
N ARG A 22 3.32 -11.44 2.35
CA ARG A 22 4.31 -10.73 1.52
C ARG A 22 3.84 -10.61 0.08
N ASP A 23 3.42 -11.72 -0.51
CA ASP A 23 3.02 -11.75 -1.93
C ASP A 23 1.76 -10.91 -2.17
N GLY A 24 0.81 -10.92 -1.22
CA GLY A 24 -0.35 -10.03 -1.20
C GLY A 24 0.05 -8.54 -1.10
N ALA A 25 0.96 -8.20 -0.19
CA ALA A 25 1.45 -6.84 -0.02
C ALA A 25 2.18 -6.31 -1.26
N LEU A 26 3.00 -7.13 -1.93
CA LEU A 26 3.67 -6.78 -3.18
C LEU A 26 2.68 -6.46 -4.30
N ALA A 27 1.64 -7.28 -4.46
CA ALA A 27 0.61 -7.06 -5.47
C ALA A 27 -0.16 -5.76 -5.21
N VAL A 28 -0.58 -5.55 -3.96
CA VAL A 28 -1.30 -4.34 -3.54
C VAL A 28 -0.44 -3.08 -3.68
N SER A 29 0.86 -3.15 -3.36
CA SER A 29 1.79 -2.03 -3.50
C SER A 29 1.91 -1.55 -4.94
N ARG A 30 2.02 -2.46 -5.91
CA ARG A 30 2.10 -2.13 -7.34
C ARG A 30 0.82 -1.45 -7.84
N GLU A 31 -0.33 -1.96 -7.41
CA GLU A 31 -1.61 -1.37 -7.77
C GLU A 31 -1.80 0.02 -7.14
N LEU A 32 -1.37 0.20 -5.89
CA LEU A 32 -1.37 1.50 -5.22
C LEU A 32 -0.53 2.53 -6.00
N ILE A 33 0.72 2.18 -6.34
CA ILE A 33 1.60 3.04 -7.15
C ILE A 33 0.95 3.38 -8.50
N ARG A 34 0.30 2.41 -9.16
CA ARG A 34 -0.41 2.64 -10.42
C ARG A 34 -1.54 3.67 -10.28
N LEU A 35 -2.35 3.56 -9.22
CA LEU A 35 -3.42 4.51 -8.93
C LEU A 35 -2.88 5.92 -8.61
N CYS A 36 -1.80 6.02 -7.85
CA CYS A 36 -1.11 7.29 -7.57
C CYS A 36 -0.62 7.95 -8.87
N ALA A 37 0.08 7.20 -9.73
CA ALA A 37 0.55 7.71 -11.02
C ALA A 37 -0.60 8.14 -11.95
N LEU A 38 -1.73 7.44 -11.94
CA LEU A 38 -2.93 7.86 -12.69
C LEU A 38 -3.52 9.15 -12.13
N SER A 39 -3.63 9.27 -10.81
CA SER A 39 -4.17 10.47 -10.17
C SER A 39 -3.30 11.70 -10.44
N ILE A 40 -1.98 11.55 -10.38
CA ILE A 40 -1.03 12.62 -10.72
C ILE A 40 -1.22 13.06 -12.18
N ARG A 41 -1.32 12.11 -13.12
CA ARG A 41 -1.59 12.42 -14.54
C ARG A 41 -2.92 13.14 -14.75
N ALA A 42 -3.99 12.66 -14.12
CA ALA A 42 -5.32 13.30 -14.20
C ALA A 42 -5.28 14.72 -13.61
N THR A 43 -4.57 14.91 -12.49
CA THR A 43 -4.36 16.24 -11.89
C THR A 43 -3.66 17.19 -12.85
N HIS A 44 -2.57 16.76 -13.51
CA HIS A 44 -1.88 17.58 -14.51
C HIS A 44 -2.75 17.92 -15.73
N ARG A 45 -3.73 17.08 -16.08
CA ARG A 45 -4.69 17.33 -17.15
C ARG A 45 -5.91 18.14 -16.70
N ALA A 46 -5.93 18.64 -15.47
CA ALA A 46 -7.06 19.31 -14.85
C ALA A 46 -8.35 18.46 -14.78
N GLU A 47 -8.22 17.13 -14.79
CA GLU A 47 -9.31 16.16 -14.62
C GLU A 47 -9.59 15.96 -13.12
N VAL A 48 -10.01 17.03 -12.43
CA VAL A 48 -10.07 17.09 -10.95
C VAL A 48 -10.94 16.00 -10.33
N ALA A 49 -12.11 15.74 -10.91
CA ALA A 49 -13.02 14.72 -10.40
C ALA A 49 -12.45 13.30 -10.51
N GLU A 50 -11.81 12.98 -11.64
CA GLU A 50 -11.15 11.68 -11.84
C GLU A 50 -9.95 11.52 -10.90
N ALA A 51 -9.12 12.56 -10.78
CA ALA A 51 -7.98 12.57 -9.86
C ALA A 51 -8.42 12.28 -8.41
N ALA A 52 -9.50 12.92 -7.95
CA ALA A 52 -10.05 12.72 -6.61
C ALA A 52 -10.61 11.30 -6.42
N GLN A 53 -11.30 10.74 -7.43
CA GLN A 53 -11.77 9.36 -7.38
C GLN A 53 -10.62 8.34 -7.32
N LEU A 54 -9.55 8.58 -8.06
CA LEU A 54 -8.34 7.74 -8.03
C LEU A 54 -7.64 7.82 -6.66
N LEU A 55 -7.54 9.02 -6.06
CA LEU A 55 -6.99 9.18 -4.71
C LEU A 55 -7.81 8.45 -3.65
N ALA A 56 -9.14 8.52 -3.72
CA ALA A 56 -10.01 7.81 -2.79
C ALA A 56 -9.80 6.29 -2.87
N GLN A 57 -9.68 5.75 -4.08
CA GLN A 57 -9.35 4.34 -4.29
C GLN A 57 -7.96 3.98 -3.75
N ALA A 58 -6.95 4.80 -4.06
CA ALA A 58 -5.59 4.62 -3.57
C ALA A 58 -5.52 4.62 -2.03
N ARG A 59 -6.21 5.56 -1.38
CA ARG A 59 -6.30 5.64 0.09
C ARG A 59 -6.94 4.39 0.70
N GLY A 60 -8.04 3.91 0.11
CA GLY A 60 -8.70 2.68 0.54
C GLY A 60 -7.79 1.45 0.38
N LEU A 61 -7.03 1.39 -0.72
CA LEU A 61 -6.10 0.31 -0.98
C LEU A 61 -4.91 0.32 -0.01
N ALA A 62 -4.38 1.51 0.30
CA ALA A 62 -3.33 1.67 1.30
C ALA A 62 -3.77 1.25 2.71
N ALA A 63 -5.02 1.57 3.10
CA ALA A 63 -5.57 1.11 4.38
C ALA A 63 -5.63 -0.42 4.45
N LYS A 64 -6.11 -1.07 3.38
CA LYS A 64 -6.15 -2.54 3.28
C LYS A 64 -4.74 -3.15 3.33
N MET A 65 -3.78 -2.55 2.63
CA MET A 65 -2.38 -2.98 2.64
C MET A 65 -1.79 -2.94 4.05
N LYS A 66 -1.91 -1.80 4.74
CA LYS A 66 -1.42 -1.62 6.11
C LYS A 66 -2.03 -2.64 7.07
N GLN A 67 -3.34 -2.89 6.96
CA GLN A 67 -4.02 -3.90 7.77
C GLN A 67 -3.51 -5.31 7.47
N HIS A 68 -3.31 -5.65 6.20
CA HIS A 68 -2.85 -6.98 5.77
C HIS A 68 -1.48 -7.34 6.34
N VAL A 69 -0.56 -6.38 6.43
CA VAL A 69 0.80 -6.58 6.95
C VAL A 69 0.98 -6.13 8.40
N ALA A 70 -0.08 -5.71 9.10
CA ALA A 70 0.00 -5.19 10.47
C ALA A 70 0.60 -6.19 11.47
N ALA A 71 0.33 -7.48 11.28
CA ALA A 71 0.88 -8.56 12.11
C ALA A 71 2.34 -8.91 11.78
N TYR A 72 2.90 -8.35 10.71
CA TYR A 72 4.24 -8.65 10.20
C TYR A 72 5.05 -7.36 10.06
N PRO A 73 5.64 -6.84 11.15
CA PRO A 73 6.38 -5.57 11.12
C PRO A 73 7.49 -5.55 10.06
N ASP A 74 8.17 -6.68 9.85
CA ASP A 74 9.22 -6.79 8.86
C ASP A 74 8.71 -6.75 7.41
N LEU A 75 7.42 -7.02 7.17
CA LEU A 75 6.73 -6.76 5.91
C LEU A 75 6.23 -5.31 5.81
N TYR A 76 5.67 -4.78 6.90
CA TYR A 76 5.17 -3.40 6.97
C TYR A 76 6.25 -2.36 6.62
N PHE A 77 7.48 -2.58 7.09
CA PHE A 77 8.60 -1.67 6.86
C PHE A 77 9.46 -2.04 5.63
N THR A 78 8.97 -2.92 4.75
CA THR A 78 9.67 -3.20 3.49
C THR A 78 9.63 -2.01 2.54
N GLY A 79 10.64 -1.94 1.66
CA GLY A 79 10.73 -0.88 0.66
C GLY A 79 9.47 -0.75 -0.20
N TYR A 80 8.89 -1.86 -0.68
CA TYR A 80 7.71 -1.79 -1.55
C TYR A 80 6.45 -1.25 -0.85
N VAL A 81 6.23 -1.56 0.43
CA VAL A 81 5.12 -0.97 1.21
C VAL A 81 5.37 0.51 1.43
N GLN A 82 6.58 0.87 1.87
CA GLN A 82 6.95 2.26 2.17
C GLN A 82 6.93 3.14 0.92
N ASP A 83 7.46 2.66 -0.21
CA ASP A 83 7.43 3.39 -1.47
C ASP A 83 5.99 3.60 -1.95
N ALA A 84 5.12 2.58 -1.87
CA ALA A 84 3.71 2.76 -2.23
C ALA A 84 2.97 3.77 -1.32
N LEU A 85 3.31 3.84 -0.03
CA LEU A 85 2.77 4.84 0.88
C LEU A 85 3.33 6.25 0.62
N LYS A 86 4.60 6.37 0.23
CA LYS A 86 5.20 7.64 -0.19
C LYS A 86 4.54 8.18 -1.46
N GLU A 87 4.32 7.32 -2.45
CA GLU A 87 3.62 7.67 -3.70
C GLU A 87 2.18 8.13 -3.43
N LEU A 88 1.52 7.54 -2.42
CA LEU A 88 0.20 8.02 -1.97
C LEU A 88 0.27 9.43 -1.40
N ALA A 89 1.25 9.71 -0.55
CA ALA A 89 1.45 11.04 0.00
C ALA A 89 1.74 12.04 -1.12
N GLU A 90 2.66 11.72 -2.03
CA GLU A 90 2.97 12.54 -3.20
C GLU A 90 1.73 12.85 -4.03
N ALA A 91 0.91 11.84 -4.37
CA ALA A 91 -0.28 12.07 -5.17
C ALA A 91 -1.29 13.01 -4.49
N HIS A 92 -1.46 12.94 -3.17
CA HIS A 92 -2.30 13.88 -2.42
C HIS A 92 -1.71 15.30 -2.41
N LEU A 93 -0.38 15.41 -2.20
CA LEU A 93 0.31 16.70 -2.18
C LEU A 93 0.25 17.39 -3.55
N VAL A 94 0.53 16.65 -4.62
CA VAL A 94 0.45 17.15 -6.01
C VAL A 94 -0.97 17.61 -6.34
N HIS A 95 -1.98 16.83 -5.96
CA HIS A 95 -3.38 17.20 -6.16
C HIS A 95 -3.75 18.49 -5.42
N ALA A 96 -3.33 18.62 -4.15
CA ALA A 96 -3.63 19.81 -3.37
C ALA A 96 -2.93 21.05 -3.92
N ILE A 97 -1.62 20.96 -4.22
CA ILE A 97 -0.81 22.08 -4.69
C ILE A 97 -1.29 22.59 -6.05
N ILE A 98 -1.57 21.70 -7.02
CA ILE A 98 -1.98 22.13 -8.37
C ILE A 98 -3.37 22.78 -8.36
N ASN A 99 -4.26 22.36 -7.45
CA ASN A 99 -5.62 22.88 -7.37
C ASN A 99 -5.79 23.98 -6.31
N ASP A 100 -4.71 24.55 -5.78
CA ASP A 100 -4.70 25.56 -4.70
C ASP A 100 -5.56 25.16 -3.48
N GLN A 101 -5.57 23.87 -3.13
CA GLN A 101 -6.24 23.33 -1.96
C GLN A 101 -5.31 23.31 -0.75
N PRO A 102 -5.86 23.30 0.48
CA PRO A 102 -5.05 23.09 1.68
C PRO A 102 -4.24 21.79 1.59
N ILE A 103 -2.96 21.88 1.95
CA ILE A 103 -2.07 20.72 2.01
C ILE A 103 -2.56 19.78 3.14
N PRO A 104 -2.77 18.48 2.87
CA PRO A 104 -3.24 17.54 3.88
C PRO A 104 -2.20 17.29 4.97
N ASP A 105 -2.68 16.99 6.19
CA ASP A 105 -1.86 16.55 7.31
C ASP A 105 -1.54 15.03 7.23
N PRO A 106 -0.47 14.57 7.93
CA PRO A 106 -0.07 13.16 7.97
C PRO A 106 -1.09 12.18 8.55
#